data_AF-A0A6D1AER4-F1
#
_entry.id   AF-A0A6D1AER4-F1
#
_cell.length_a   1.000
_cell.length_b   1.000
_cell.length_c   1.000
_cell.angle_alpha   90.00
_cell.angle_beta   90.00
_cell.angle_gamma   90.00
#
_symmetry.space_group_name_H-M   'P 1'
#
loop_
_entity.id
_entity.type
_entity.pdbx_description
1 polymer ?
#
loop_
_entity_poly.entity_id
_entity_poly.type
_entity_poly.pdbx_seq_one_letter_code
_entity_poly.pdbx_strand_id
1 'polypeptide(L)'
;YNHLTYDERAFIEIQIKSGYSIRSIARQLNRNPSTISRELKRNTAFSGLYQCKIAEQKALNRHSHKYLFKFTSNFKYAEFEKFFMEKFDKRFYGIVATARYVKQTF
;
A
#
# COMPACT_ATOMS: atom_id res chain seq x y z
N TYR A 1 -7.18 -12.21 -6.45
CA TYR A 1 -6.66 -12.17 -5.07
C TYR A 1 -7.71 -11.46 -4.22
N ASN A 2 -8.34 -12.17 -3.27
CA ASN A 2 -9.38 -11.57 -2.42
C ASN A 2 -8.71 -10.98 -1.18
N HIS A 3 -8.73 -9.65 -1.06
CA HIS A 3 -8.20 -8.94 0.10
C HIS A 3 -8.96 -9.34 1.37
N LEU A 4 -8.25 -9.36 2.51
CA LEU A 4 -8.92 -9.49 3.80
C LEU A 4 -9.74 -8.23 4.07
N THR A 5 -10.96 -8.42 4.57
CA THR A 5 -11.80 -7.32 5.07
C THR A 5 -11.28 -6.83 6.43
N TYR A 6 -11.79 -5.67 6.88
CA TYR A 6 -11.47 -5.16 8.21
C TYR A 6 -11.91 -6.15 9.31
N ASP A 7 -13.10 -6.76 9.17
CA ASP A 7 -13.62 -7.72 10.14
C ASP A 7 -12.74 -8.98 10.22
N GLU A 8 -12.29 -9.49 9.07
CA GLU A 8 -11.34 -10.61 9.04
C GLU A 8 -10.01 -10.24 9.71
N ARG A 9 -9.53 -9.00 9.53
CA ARG A 9 -8.33 -8.51 10.23
C ARG A 9 -8.53 -8.37 11.74
N ALA A 10 -9.69 -7.88 12.17
CA ALA A 10 -10.04 -7.77 13.59
C ALA A 10 -10.13 -9.16 14.24
N PHE A 11 -10.72 -10.11 13.53
CA PHE A 11 -10.75 -11.51 13.95
C PHE A 11 -9.35 -12.11 14.10
N ILE A 12 -8.47 -11.91 13.11
CA ILE A 12 -7.06 -12.37 13.19
C ILE A 12 -6.39 -11.77 14.43
N GLU A 13 -6.58 -10.48 14.72
CA GLU A 13 -5.99 -9.84 15.90
C GLU A 13 -6.44 -10.50 17.20
N ILE A 14 -7.75 -10.72 17.37
CA ILE A 14 -8.29 -11.37 18.57
C ILE A 14 -7.71 -12.78 18.72
N GLN A 15 -7.74 -13.59 17.66
CA GLN A 15 -7.29 -14.98 17.71
C GLN A 15 -5.79 -15.11 17.97
N ILE A 16 -4.96 -14.23 17.39
CA ILE A 16 -3.51 -14.21 17.66
C ILE A 16 -3.24 -13.85 19.12
N LYS A 17 -3.97 -12.88 19.69
CA LYS A 17 -3.86 -12.55 21.13
C LYS A 17 -4.29 -13.72 22.02
N SER A 18 -5.26 -14.51 21.57
CA SER A 18 -5.69 -15.74 22.25
C SER A 18 -4.79 -16.96 21.98
N GLY A 19 -3.66 -16.81 21.28
CA GLY A 19 -2.67 -17.88 21.08
C GLY A 19 -3.02 -18.90 19.99
N TYR A 20 -4.00 -18.62 19.13
CA TYR A 20 -4.38 -19.55 18.07
C TYR A 20 -3.34 -19.61 16.94
N SER A 21 -3.14 -20.80 16.38
CA SER A 21 -2.25 -21.00 15.25
C SER A 21 -2.83 -20.42 13.95
N ILE A 22 -1.94 -20.00 13.04
CA ILE A 22 -2.29 -19.53 11.68
C ILE A 22 -3.25 -20.49 10.97
N ARG A 23 -3.04 -21.81 11.10
CA ARG A 23 -3.89 -22.82 10.46
C ARG A 23 -5.29 -22.87 11.05
N SER A 24 -5.42 -22.68 12.37
CA SER A 24 -6.73 -22.63 13.04
C SER A 24 -7.53 -21.40 12.60
N ILE A 25 -6.89 -20.22 12.62
CA ILE A 25 -7.49 -18.95 12.19
C ILE A 25 -7.94 -19.04 10.72
N ALA A 26 -7.09 -19.58 9.86
CA ALA A 26 -7.39 -19.74 8.44
C ALA A 26 -8.62 -20.63 8.21
N ARG A 27 -8.76 -21.73 8.97
CA ARG A 27 -9.93 -22.61 8.91
C ARG A 27 -11.20 -21.88 9.35
N GLN A 28 -11.14 -21.13 10.45
CA GLN A 28 -12.30 -20.39 10.97
C GLN A 28 -12.79 -19.31 9.99
N LEU A 29 -11.88 -18.66 9.26
CA LEU A 29 -12.20 -17.66 8.25
C LEU A 29 -12.45 -18.25 6.84
N ASN A 30 -12.37 -19.57 6.67
CA ASN A 30 -12.40 -20.23 5.35
C ASN A 30 -11.38 -19.61 4.36
N ARG A 31 -10.19 -19.26 4.85
CA ARG A 31 -9.08 -18.72 4.05
C ARG A 31 -7.93 -19.71 3.98
N ASN A 32 -7.07 -19.54 2.98
CA ASN A 32 -5.82 -20.30 2.90
C ASN A 32 -4.85 -19.85 4.01
N PRO A 33 -4.16 -20.77 4.72
CA PRO A 33 -3.16 -20.42 5.74
C PRO A 33 -2.08 -19.45 5.24
N SER A 34 -1.71 -19.54 3.96
CA SER A 34 -0.75 -18.62 3.33
C SER A 34 -1.27 -17.19 3.27
N THR A 35 -2.59 -16.96 3.22
CA THR A 35 -3.19 -15.63 3.28
C THR A 35 -2.99 -14.99 4.64
N ILE A 36 -3.27 -15.73 5.72
CA ILE A 36 -3.07 -15.27 7.10
C ILE A 36 -1.58 -15.05 7.37
N SER A 37 -0.71 -15.97 6.94
CA SER A 37 0.74 -15.80 7.08
C SER A 37 1.27 -14.55 6.37
N ARG A 38 0.83 -14.29 5.13
CA ARG A 38 1.22 -13.08 4.38
C ARG A 38 0.71 -11.81 5.04
N GLU A 39 -0.50 -11.83 5.60
CA GLU A 39 -1.06 -10.69 6.34
C GLU A 39 -0.19 -10.35 7.54
N LEU A 40 0.08 -11.33 8.41
CA LEU A 40 0.92 -11.15 9.60
C LEU A 40 2.33 -10.66 9.20
N LYS A 41 2.98 -11.34 8.24
CA LYS A 41 4.33 -10.97 7.78
C LYS A 41 4.42 -9.52 7.30
N ARG A 42 3.39 -8.99 6.65
CA ARG A 42 3.40 -7.65 6.07
C ARG A 42 3.01 -6.56 7.07
N ASN A 43 2.18 -6.89 8.05
CA ASN A 43 1.49 -5.89 8.85
C ASN A 43 1.86 -5.88 10.34
N THR A 44 2.42 -6.96 10.89
CA THR A 44 2.95 -6.99 12.26
C THR A 44 4.00 -5.90 12.47
N ALA A 45 3.92 -5.22 13.62
CA ALA A 45 4.87 -4.17 13.99
C ALA A 45 6.22 -4.76 14.42
N PHE A 46 7.26 -3.93 14.50
CA PHE A 46 8.57 -4.37 14.99
C PHE A 46 8.52 -4.90 16.43
N SER A 47 7.57 -4.43 17.23
CA SER A 47 7.26 -4.95 18.56
C SER A 47 6.69 -6.37 18.57
N GLY A 48 6.45 -6.99 17.41
CA GLY A 48 5.84 -8.31 17.28
C GLY A 48 4.31 -8.31 17.42
N LEU A 49 3.71 -7.17 17.75
CA LEU A 49 2.25 -7.05 17.90
C LEU A 49 1.57 -6.85 16.54
N TYR A 50 0.56 -7.67 16.28
CA TYR A 50 -0.36 -7.48 15.16
C TYR A 50 -1.57 -6.67 15.62
N GLN A 51 -1.87 -5.58 14.91
CA GLN A 51 -3.00 -4.69 15.18
C GLN A 51 -3.79 -4.45 13.90
N CYS A 52 -5.09 -4.73 13.92
CA CYS A 52 -5.98 -4.62 12.77
C CYS A 52 -5.96 -3.21 12.17
N LYS A 53 -6.09 -2.17 13.02
CA LYS A 53 -6.10 -0.76 12.58
C LYS A 53 -4.83 -0.38 11.82
N ILE A 54 -3.67 -0.83 12.28
CA ILE A 54 -2.38 -0.57 11.61
C ILE A 54 -2.30 -1.34 10.28
N ALA A 55 -2.74 -2.60 10.28
CA ALA A 55 -2.76 -3.43 9.08
C ALA A 55 -3.63 -2.83 7.98
N GLU A 56 -4.80 -2.30 8.33
CA GLU A 56 -5.70 -1.56 7.44
C GLU A 56 -5.02 -0.32 6.88
N GLN A 57 -4.47 0.55 7.75
CA GLN A 57 -3.79 1.77 7.32
C GLN A 57 -2.62 1.46 6.36
N LYS A 58 -1.82 0.44 6.66
CA LYS A 58 -0.74 -0.01 5.77
C LYS A 58 -1.29 -0.49 4.41
N ALA A 59 -2.42 -1.19 4.40
CA ALA A 59 -3.07 -1.63 3.16
C ALA A 59 -3.57 -0.44 2.33
N LEU A 60 -4.22 0.54 2.96
CA LEU A 60 -4.67 1.77 2.31
C LEU A 60 -3.51 2.59 1.75
N ASN A 61 -2.42 2.74 2.50
CA ASN A 61 -1.21 3.42 2.02
C ASN A 61 -0.63 2.71 0.79
N ARG A 62 -0.51 1.37 0.82
CA ARG A 62 -0.07 0.59 -0.36
C ARG A 62 -1.00 0.75 -1.55
N HIS A 63 -2.30 0.86 -1.33
CA HIS A 63 -3.24 1.11 -2.41
C HIS A 63 -3.09 2.52 -2.99
N SER A 64 -2.86 3.54 -2.16
CA SER A 64 -2.63 4.91 -2.62
C SER A 64 -1.31 5.06 -3.39
N HIS A 65 -0.30 4.23 -3.12
CA HIS A 65 0.94 4.18 -3.90
C HIS A 65 0.72 3.93 -5.40
N LYS A 66 -0.39 3.33 -5.82
CA LYS A 66 -0.77 3.22 -7.24
C LYS A 66 -0.89 4.58 -7.93
N TYR A 67 -1.26 5.60 -7.16
CA TYR A 67 -1.44 6.98 -7.63
C TYR A 67 -0.31 7.90 -7.16
N LEU A 68 0.66 7.39 -6.39
CA LEU A 68 1.80 8.17 -5.93
C LEU A 68 2.77 8.36 -7.09
N PHE A 69 2.75 9.57 -7.65
CA PHE A 69 3.75 10.01 -8.60
C PHE A 69 5.02 10.35 -7.81
N LYS A 70 6.14 9.68 -8.09
CA LYS A 70 7.40 9.78 -7.31
C LYS A 70 7.97 11.21 -7.23
N PHE A 71 7.44 12.12 -8.05
CA PHE A 71 7.78 13.54 -8.16
C PHE A 71 6.89 14.47 -7.33
N THR A 72 6.15 13.99 -6.32
CA THR A 72 5.41 14.88 -5.39
C THR A 72 6.07 14.98 -4.02
N SER A 73 7.22 14.33 -3.84
CA SER A 73 7.88 14.17 -2.53
C SER A 73 9.40 14.28 -2.63
N ASN A 74 9.96 14.68 -3.79
CA ASN A 74 11.39 14.84 -3.98
C ASN A 74 11.75 16.33 -4.10
N PHE A 75 11.89 16.99 -2.94
CA PHE A 75 12.23 18.41 -2.83
C PHE A 75 13.51 18.81 -3.57
N LYS A 76 14.40 17.86 -3.88
CA LYS A 76 15.62 18.11 -4.65
C LYS A 76 15.35 18.69 -6.04
N TYR A 77 14.19 18.40 -6.62
CA TYR A 77 13.82 18.81 -7.98
C TYR A 77 12.52 19.61 -8.02
N ALA A 78 12.17 20.34 -6.94
CA ALA A 78 10.87 20.99 -6.78
C ALA A 78 10.47 21.89 -7.97
N GLU A 79 11.42 22.61 -8.59
CA GLU A 79 11.15 23.41 -9.81
C GLU A 79 10.77 22.52 -10.99
N PHE A 80 11.57 21.48 -11.28
CA PHE A 80 11.26 20.51 -12.32
C PHE A 80 9.91 19.81 -12.05
N GLU A 81 9.64 19.42 -10.80
CA GLU A 81 8.37 18.80 -10.40
C GLU A 81 7.19 19.72 -10.72
N LYS A 82 7.30 21.02 -10.42
CA LYS A 82 6.27 22.02 -10.74
C LYS A 82 6.02 22.10 -12.25
N PHE A 83 7.06 22.24 -13.06
CA PHE A 83 6.93 22.32 -14.52
C PHE A 83 6.40 21.02 -15.13
N PHE A 84 6.87 19.88 -14.63
CA PHE A 84 6.42 18.57 -15.09
C PHE A 84 4.93 18.38 -14.78
N MET A 85 4.48 18.73 -13.56
CA MET A 85 3.09 18.56 -13.14
C MET A 85 2.12 19.55 -13.83
N GLU A 86 2.59 20.70 -14.29
CA GLU A 86 1.76 21.64 -15.07
C GLU A 86 1.32 21.05 -16.42
N LYS A 87 2.18 20.22 -17.04
CA LYS A 87 1.93 19.65 -18.37
C LYS A 87 1.58 18.16 -18.35
N PHE A 88 1.97 17.42 -17.33
CA PHE A 88 1.70 15.99 -17.26
C PHE A 88 0.20 15.70 -17.13
N ASP A 89 -0.34 14.99 -18.11
CA ASP A 89 -1.66 14.39 -18.03
C ASP A 89 -1.55 12.92 -18.46
N LYS A 90 -1.83 12.01 -17.54
CA LYS A 90 -1.82 10.56 -17.81
C LYS A 90 -2.72 10.13 -18.98
N ARG A 91 -3.70 10.94 -19.37
CA ARG A 91 -4.64 10.68 -20.48
C ARG A 91 -4.17 11.22 -21.81
N PHE A 92 -3.53 12.40 -21.83
CA PHE A 92 -3.26 13.15 -23.05
C PHE A 92 -1.78 13.54 -23.24
N TYR A 93 -1.05 13.78 -22.16
CA TYR A 93 0.37 14.15 -22.16
C TYR A 93 1.17 13.24 -21.23
N GLY A 94 1.51 12.05 -21.74
CA GLY A 94 2.27 11.03 -21.01
C GLY A 94 3.70 11.47 -20.64
N ILE A 95 4.42 10.58 -19.95
CA ILE A 95 5.75 10.88 -19.39
C ILE A 95 6.73 11.38 -20.44
N VAL A 96 6.80 10.70 -21.60
CA VAL A 96 7.78 11.03 -22.67
C VAL A 96 7.47 12.38 -23.31
N ALA A 97 6.20 12.68 -23.58
CA ALA A 97 5.79 13.94 -24.18
C ALA A 97 6.08 15.10 -23.23
N THR A 98 5.73 14.94 -21.95
CA THR A 98 6.00 15.93 -20.89
C THR A 98 7.51 16.15 -20.73
N ALA A 99 8.31 15.08 -20.70
CA ALA A 99 9.76 15.20 -20.57
C ALA A 99 10.41 15.92 -21.77
N ARG A 100 9.93 15.67 -23.00
CA ARG A 100 10.39 16.41 -24.20
C ARG A 100 10.04 17.89 -24.11
N TYR A 101 8.81 18.22 -23.69
CA TYR A 101 8.39 19.60 -23.49
C TYR A 101 9.28 20.31 -22.48
N VAL A 102 9.50 19.70 -21.31
CA VAL A 102 10.36 20.28 -20.27
C VAL A 102 11.78 20.49 -20.81
N LYS A 103 12.36 19.52 -21.52
CA LYS A 103 13.71 19.64 -22.12
C LYS A 103 13.82 20.72 -23.21
N GLN A 104 12.71 21.10 -23.86
CA GLN A 104 12.70 22.21 -24.83
C GLN A 104 12.51 23.57 -24.15
N THR A 105 11.98 23.57 -22.93
CA THR A 105 11.66 24.80 -22.17
C THR A 105 12.83 25.27 -21.29
N PHE A 106 13.77 24.36 -20.97
CA PHE A 106 15.02 24.61 -20.24
C PHE A 106 16.23 24.43 -21.17
#